data_AF-A0ABD6EYX6-F1
#
_entry.id   AF-A0ABD6EYX6-F1
#
_cell.length_a   1.000
_cell.length_b   1.000
_cell.length_c   1.000
_cell.angle_alpha   90.00
_cell.angle_beta   90.00
_cell.angle_gamma   90.00
#
_symmetry.space_group_name_H-M   'P 1'
#
loop_
_entity.id
_entity.type
_entity.pdbx_description
1 polymer ?
#
loop_
_entity_poly.entity_id
_entity_poly.type
_entity_poly.pdbx_seq_one_letter_code
_entity_poly.pdbx_strand_id
1 'polypeptide(L)'
;MADELKWLGLSEAKVRETLKNSALSDRLVKIVSLAKDELNRIGGDGKASKQQGIHLYQLGTRLKSQCDHYIPLLVRHVMNENIRNDAQLSAAIDFLLSHAITGVDEVSFLDACGVGVTITVEQIEDQVVCSNNFFNLDPSY
;
A
#
# COMPACT_ATOMS: atom_id res chain seq x y z
N MET A 1 7.35 8.76 16.08
CA MET A 1 8.10 8.84 14.79
C MET A 1 9.31 7.92 14.74
N ALA A 2 10.21 7.99 15.74
CA ALA A 2 11.39 7.13 15.78
C ALA A 2 11.03 5.65 16.02
N ASP A 3 10.02 5.39 16.86
CA ASP A 3 9.58 4.02 17.19
C ASP A 3 8.99 3.29 15.99
N GLU A 4 8.30 4.00 15.10
CA GLU A 4 7.76 3.48 13.84
C GLU A 4 8.89 3.11 12.87
N LEU A 5 9.92 3.94 12.78
CA LEU A 5 11.11 3.64 11.98
C LEU A 5 11.90 2.45 12.54
N LYS A 6 11.95 2.30 13.87
CA LYS A 6 12.54 1.11 14.53
C LYS A 6 11.68 -0.13 14.30
N TRP A 7 10.36 0.01 14.24
CA TRP A 7 9.43 -1.08 13.96
C TRP A 7 9.64 -1.68 12.56
N LEU A 8 10.10 -0.88 11.59
CA LEU A 8 10.55 -1.34 10.27
C LEU A 8 11.85 -2.17 10.31
N GLY A 9 12.50 -2.31 11.47
CA GLY A 9 13.77 -3.05 11.61
C GLY A 9 15.00 -2.27 11.10
N LEU A 10 14.90 -0.94 11.02
CA LEU A 10 16.03 -0.08 10.64
C LEU A 10 17.08 0.01 11.76
N SER A 11 18.34 0.20 11.38
CA SER A 11 19.41 0.48 12.35
C SER A 11 19.26 1.90 12.92
N GLU A 12 19.74 2.13 14.14
CA GLU A 12 19.71 3.45 14.78
C GLU A 12 20.35 4.55 13.92
N ALA A 13 21.37 4.21 13.13
CA ALA A 13 22.00 5.14 12.18
C ALA A 13 21.02 5.56 11.06
N LYS A 14 20.34 4.60 10.44
CA LYS A 14 19.32 4.87 9.41
C LYS A 14 18.15 5.65 9.98
N VAL A 15 17.67 5.30 11.18
CA VAL A 15 16.58 6.03 11.85
C VAL A 15 16.94 7.51 12.01
N ARG A 16 18.14 7.81 12.53
CA ARG A 16 18.59 9.21 12.68
C ARG A 16 18.71 9.93 11.35
N GLU A 17 19.18 9.27 10.30
CA GLU A 17 19.31 9.85 8.97
C GLU A 17 17.94 10.13 8.35
N THR A 18 17.02 9.17 8.42
CA THR A 18 15.64 9.33 7.96
C THR A 18 14.94 10.47 8.69
N LEU A 19 15.09 10.58 10.02
CA LEU A 19 14.50 11.66 10.84
C LEU A 19 14.96 13.06 10.43
N LYS A 20 16.11 13.21 9.77
CA LYS A 20 16.54 14.51 9.21
C LYS A 20 15.68 14.93 8.02
N ASN A 21 15.07 13.97 7.32
CA ASN A 21 14.14 14.20 6.24
C ASN A 21 12.71 14.07 6.78
N SER A 22 12.12 15.20 7.16
CA SER A 22 10.75 15.26 7.70
C SER A 22 9.73 14.67 6.74
N ALA A 23 9.80 15.02 5.45
CA ALA A 23 8.87 14.51 4.43
C ALA A 23 8.92 12.98 4.30
N LEU A 24 10.12 12.41 4.24
CA LEU A 24 10.30 10.95 4.20
C LEU A 24 9.86 10.29 5.50
N SER A 25 10.17 10.90 6.66
CA SER A 25 9.78 10.38 7.97
C SER A 25 8.27 10.34 8.15
N ASP A 26 7.57 11.43 7.81
CA ASP A 26 6.11 11.51 7.84
C ASP A 26 5.49 10.44 6.94
N ARG A 27 6.04 10.26 5.74
CA ARG A 27 5.60 9.23 4.81
C ARG A 27 5.78 7.82 5.38
N LEU A 28 6.95 7.51 5.93
CA LEU A 28 7.23 6.21 6.53
C LEU A 28 6.35 5.93 7.75
N VAL A 29 6.03 6.95 8.55
CA VAL A 29 5.10 6.81 9.68
C VAL A 29 3.70 6.45 9.19
N LYS A 30 3.21 7.09 8.13
CA LYS A 30 1.93 6.72 7.50
C LYS A 30 1.93 5.27 7.00
N ILE A 31 3.01 4.86 6.33
CA ILE A 31 3.21 3.49 5.86
C ILE A 31 3.16 2.49 7.03
N VAL A 32 3.85 2.78 8.13
CA VAL A 32 3.86 1.93 9.33
C VAL A 32 2.49 1.87 9.99
N SER A 33 1.75 2.98 10.06
CA SER A 33 0.40 3.01 10.61
C SER A 33 -0.52 2.08 9.82
N LEU A 34 -0.51 2.20 8.49
CA LEU A 34 -1.30 1.35 7.60
C LEU A 34 -0.91 -0.13 7.72
N ALA A 35 0.39 -0.42 7.85
CA ALA A 35 0.88 -1.78 8.02
C ALA A 35 0.40 -2.40 9.34
N LYS A 36 0.40 -1.64 10.43
CA LYS A 36 -0.12 -2.07 11.73
C LYS A 36 -1.63 -2.30 11.69
N ASP A 37 -2.37 -1.40 11.05
CA ASP A 37 -3.82 -1.55 10.89
C ASP A 37 -4.16 -2.81 10.11
N GLU A 38 -3.41 -3.11 9.05
CA GLU A 38 -3.63 -4.31 8.26
C GLU A 38 -3.20 -5.59 8.98
N LEU A 39 -2.10 -5.55 9.75
CA LEU A 39 -1.73 -6.65 10.66
C LEU A 39 -2.82 -6.96 11.69
N ASN A 40 -3.45 -5.92 12.25
CA ASN A 40 -4.57 -6.09 13.19
C ASN A 40 -5.78 -6.73 12.52
N ARG A 41 -6.07 -6.40 11.26
CA ARG A 41 -7.19 -6.97 10.50
C ARG A 41 -6.97 -8.45 10.16
N ILE A 42 -5.77 -8.84 9.74
CA ILE A 42 -5.45 -10.25 9.45
C ILE A 42 -5.21 -11.09 10.71
N GLY A 43 -5.28 -10.49 11.91
CA GLY A 43 -5.11 -11.20 13.18
C GLY A 43 -3.68 -11.65 13.47
N GLY A 44 -2.67 -10.97 12.91
CA GLY A 44 -1.26 -11.31 13.10
C GLY A 44 -0.72 -10.95 14.49
N ASP A 45 0.50 -11.39 14.79
CA ASP A 45 1.18 -11.21 16.10
C ASP A 45 1.56 -9.74 16.44
N GLY A 46 1.02 -8.76 15.70
CA GLY A 46 1.30 -7.33 15.88
C GLY A 46 2.72 -6.89 15.47
N LYS A 47 3.48 -7.78 14.82
CA LYS A 47 4.86 -7.52 14.38
C LYS A 47 5.06 -7.85 12.91
N ALA A 48 5.62 -6.91 12.16
CA ALA A 48 6.10 -7.18 10.81
C ALA A 48 7.37 -8.03 10.83
N SER A 49 7.52 -8.88 9.82
CA SER A 49 8.76 -9.58 9.56
C SER A 49 9.86 -8.61 9.12
N LYS A 50 11.12 -9.02 9.26
CA LYS A 50 12.27 -8.22 8.81
C LYS A 50 12.19 -7.89 7.31
N GLN A 51 11.70 -8.82 6.50
CA GLN A 51 11.53 -8.62 5.05
C GLN A 51 10.43 -7.58 4.77
N GLN A 52 9.28 -7.69 5.45
CA GLN A 52 8.20 -6.70 5.33
C GLN A 52 8.69 -5.29 5.70
N GLY A 53 9.42 -5.15 6.81
CA GLY A 53 10.00 -3.86 7.22
C GLY A 53 10.95 -3.26 6.16
N ILE A 54 11.78 -4.09 5.51
CA ILE A 54 12.66 -3.66 4.43
C ILE A 54 11.84 -3.18 3.22
N HIS A 55 10.84 -3.95 2.78
CA HIS A 55 9.99 -3.58 1.63
C HIS A 55 9.21 -2.29 1.88
N LEU A 56 8.64 -2.11 3.08
CA LEU A 56 7.94 -0.88 3.47
C LEU A 56 8.87 0.34 3.45
N TYR A 57 10.12 0.18 3.90
CA TYR A 57 11.11 1.26 3.82
C TYR A 57 11.48 1.59 2.37
N GLN A 58 11.71 0.58 1.53
CA GLN A 58 12.00 0.75 0.11
C GLN A 58 10.84 1.44 -0.62
N LEU A 59 9.59 1.07 -0.28
CA LEU A 59 8.39 1.72 -0.79
C LEU A 59 8.40 3.22 -0.46
N GLY A 60 8.62 3.59 0.80
CA GLY A 60 8.63 5.00 1.22
C GLY A 60 9.76 5.82 0.58
N THR A 61 10.87 5.19 0.20
CA THR A 61 12.03 5.87 -0.40
C THR A 61 12.01 5.90 -1.93
N ARG A 62 11.41 4.91 -2.59
CA ARG A 62 11.42 4.77 -4.06
C ARG A 62 10.16 5.25 -4.75
N LEU A 63 9.01 5.13 -4.10
CA LEU A 63 7.73 5.52 -4.71
C LEU A 63 7.71 7.04 -4.91
N LYS A 64 7.27 7.52 -6.08
CA LYS A 64 7.14 8.98 -6.32
C LYS A 64 5.89 9.53 -5.65
N SER A 65 5.90 10.81 -5.26
CA SER A 65 4.77 11.49 -4.60
C SER A 65 3.47 11.44 -5.42
N GLN A 66 3.58 11.42 -6.75
CA GLN A 66 2.43 11.25 -7.67
C GLN A 66 1.68 9.92 -7.50
N CYS A 67 2.26 8.95 -6.79
CA CYS A 67 1.65 7.64 -6.52
C CYS A 67 1.38 7.45 -5.01
N ASP A 68 1.42 8.51 -4.20
CA ASP A 68 1.21 8.43 -2.75
C ASP A 68 -0.17 7.86 -2.39
N HIS A 69 -1.18 8.07 -3.23
CA HIS A 69 -2.51 7.50 -3.04
C HIS A 69 -2.54 5.96 -3.17
N TYR A 70 -1.56 5.34 -3.81
CA TYR A 70 -1.43 3.88 -3.91
C TYR A 70 -0.64 3.26 -2.76
N ILE A 71 -0.11 4.06 -1.82
CA ILE A 71 0.62 3.55 -0.64
C ILE A 71 -0.21 2.50 0.12
N PRO A 72 -1.50 2.73 0.45
CA PRO A 72 -2.28 1.74 1.21
C PRO A 72 -2.41 0.40 0.49
N LEU A 73 -2.58 0.42 -0.84
CA LEU A 73 -2.68 -0.78 -1.68
C LEU A 73 -1.40 -1.60 -1.62
N LEU A 74 -0.24 -0.96 -1.80
CA LEU A 74 1.05 -1.63 -1.71
C LEU A 74 1.32 -2.18 -0.31
N VAL A 75 1.01 -1.41 0.73
CA VAL A 75 1.18 -1.86 2.13
C VAL A 75 0.37 -3.13 2.39
N ARG A 76 -0.89 -3.16 1.95
CA ARG A 76 -1.75 -4.35 2.04
C ARG A 76 -1.13 -5.56 1.37
N HIS A 77 -0.61 -5.41 0.15
CA HIS A 77 0.03 -6.52 -0.55
C HIS A 77 1.36 -6.98 0.06
N VAL A 78 2.13 -6.07 0.69
CA VAL A 78 3.33 -6.46 1.45
C VAL A 78 2.94 -7.19 2.74
N MET A 79 1.88 -6.77 3.43
CA MET A 79 1.40 -7.42 4.66
C MET A 79 0.79 -8.81 4.37
N ASN A 80 0.01 -8.94 3.30
CA ASN A 80 -0.60 -10.20 2.85
C ASN A 80 0.38 -11.17 2.19
N GLU A 81 1.68 -10.87 2.18
CA GLU A 81 2.72 -11.66 1.52
C GLU A 81 2.49 -11.88 0.01
N ASN A 82 1.76 -10.98 -0.67
CA ASN A 82 1.71 -10.96 -2.13
C ASN A 82 3.05 -10.48 -2.69
N ILE A 83 3.62 -9.44 -2.08
CA ILE A 83 4.96 -8.91 -2.41
C ILE A 83 5.99 -9.47 -1.43
N ARG A 84 6.74 -10.48 -1.88
CA ARG A 84 7.71 -11.23 -1.04
C ARG A 84 9.16 -10.89 -1.33
N ASN A 85 9.44 -10.25 -2.47
CA ASN A 85 10.80 -9.93 -2.88
C ASN A 85 10.90 -8.54 -3.54
N ASP A 86 12.13 -8.05 -3.62
CA ASP A 86 12.45 -6.72 -4.15
C ASP A 86 12.09 -6.55 -5.63
N ALA A 87 12.14 -7.62 -6.42
CA ALA A 87 11.77 -7.57 -7.84
C ALA A 87 10.25 -7.33 -8.00
N GLN A 88 9.43 -8.00 -7.21
CA GLN A 88 7.98 -7.79 -7.17
C GLN A 88 7.63 -6.38 -6.69
N LEU A 89 8.31 -5.87 -5.65
CA LEU A 89 8.11 -4.50 -5.17
C LEU A 89 8.51 -3.47 -6.25
N SER A 90 9.60 -3.71 -6.95
CA SER A 90 10.05 -2.85 -8.05
C SER A 90 9.04 -2.83 -9.20
N ALA A 91 8.60 -4.00 -9.64
CA ALA A 91 7.58 -4.14 -10.68
C ALA A 91 6.26 -3.46 -10.28
N ALA A 92 5.85 -3.59 -9.01
CA ALA A 92 4.68 -2.92 -8.46
C ALA A 92 4.80 -1.39 -8.57
N ILE A 93 5.92 -0.82 -8.14
CA ILE A 93 6.17 0.63 -8.20
C ILE A 93 6.17 1.09 -9.66
N ASP A 94 6.85 0.36 -10.56
CA ASP A 94 6.95 0.72 -11.97
C ASP A 94 5.60 0.62 -12.69
N PHE A 95 4.77 -0.38 -12.36
CA PHE A 95 3.42 -0.51 -12.87
C PHE A 95 2.55 0.68 -12.45
N LEU A 96 2.57 1.05 -11.17
CA LEU A 96 1.82 2.18 -10.63
C LEU A 96 2.27 3.51 -11.24
N LEU A 97 3.57 3.67 -11.48
CA LEU A 97 4.11 4.85 -12.15
C LEU A 97 3.62 4.96 -13.60
N SER A 98 3.52 3.83 -14.29
CA SER A 98 3.06 3.77 -15.68
C SER A 98 1.55 3.96 -15.82
N HIS A 99 0.78 3.55 -14.80
CA HIS A 99 -0.69 3.59 -14.77
C HIS A 99 -1.25 4.67 -13.81
N ALA A 100 -0.41 5.60 -13.37
CA ALA A 100 -0.80 6.64 -12.41
C ALA A 100 -1.97 7.51 -12.90
N ILE A 101 -2.11 7.65 -14.23
CA ILE A 101 -3.10 8.52 -14.89
C ILE A 101 -4.34 7.74 -15.33
N THR A 102 -4.17 6.51 -15.81
CA THR A 102 -5.25 5.69 -16.40
C THR A 102 -6.08 4.95 -15.37
N GLY A 103 -5.59 4.86 -14.12
CA GLY A 103 -6.17 4.00 -13.10
C GLY A 103 -5.47 2.64 -13.06
N VAL A 104 -5.52 2.02 -11.89
CA VAL A 104 -4.85 0.75 -11.59
C VAL A 104 -5.92 -0.30 -11.32
N ASP A 105 -5.90 -1.35 -12.12
CA ASP A 105 -6.69 -2.56 -11.91
C ASP A 105 -5.90 -3.55 -11.06
N GLU A 106 -6.51 -4.10 -10.01
CA GLU A 106 -5.84 -4.96 -9.03
C GLU A 106 -5.37 -6.28 -9.69
N VAL A 107 -6.13 -6.83 -10.63
CA VAL A 107 -5.77 -8.07 -11.33
C VAL A 107 -4.54 -7.84 -12.21
N SER A 108 -4.58 -6.78 -13.01
CA SER A 108 -3.46 -6.40 -13.89
C SER A 108 -2.21 -6.02 -13.09
N PHE A 109 -2.40 -5.37 -11.93
CA PHE A 109 -1.33 -5.04 -11.00
C PHE A 109 -0.66 -6.31 -10.44
N LEU A 110 -1.43 -7.27 -9.95
CA LEU A 110 -0.88 -8.52 -9.40
C LEU A 110 -0.15 -9.34 -10.47
N ASP A 111 -0.71 -9.39 -11.68
CA ASP A 111 -0.08 -10.04 -12.84
C ASP A 111 1.26 -9.39 -13.19
N ALA A 112 1.29 -8.05 -13.28
CA ALA A 112 2.52 -7.30 -13.52
C ALA A 112 3.57 -7.47 -12.40
N CYS A 113 3.11 -7.64 -11.16
CA CYS A 113 3.98 -7.96 -10.03
C CYS A 113 4.48 -9.40 -10.04
N GLY A 114 4.02 -10.27 -10.96
CA GLY A 114 4.34 -11.69 -10.97
C GLY A 114 3.82 -12.42 -9.73
N VAL A 115 2.78 -11.89 -9.10
CA VAL A 115 2.07 -12.54 -8.00
C VAL A 115 1.02 -13.43 -8.67
N GLY A 116 1.34 -14.71 -8.82
CA GLY A 116 0.38 -15.68 -9.36
C GLY A 116 -0.93 -15.55 -8.60
N VAL A 117 -2.00 -15.18 -9.33
CA VAL A 117 -3.31 -14.76 -8.80
C VAL A 117 -3.81 -15.76 -7.77
N THR A 118 -3.44 -15.55 -6.51
CA THR A 118 -4.01 -16.29 -5.40
C THR A 118 -5.22 -15.46 -5.06
N ILE A 119 -6.35 -15.82 -5.67
CA ILE A 119 -7.66 -15.24 -5.40
C ILE A 119 -7.82 -15.25 -3.88
N THR A 120 -7.51 -14.13 -3.24
CA THR A 120 -7.82 -13.93 -1.84
C THR A 120 -9.33 -13.94 -1.79
N VAL A 121 -9.87 -14.95 -1.11
CA VAL A 121 -11.30 -15.30 -1.04
C VAL A 121 -12.14 -14.24 -0.29
N GLU A 122 -11.66 -13.00 -0.26
CA GLU A 122 -12.29 -11.82 0.33
C GLU A 122 -12.70 -10.78 -0.74
N GLN A 123 -13.02 -11.23 -1.95
CA GLN A 123 -14.05 -10.53 -2.73
C GLN A 123 -15.42 -10.90 -2.14
N ILE A 124 -15.67 -10.47 -0.91
CA ILE A 124 -17.01 -10.37 -0.35
C ILE A 124 -17.31 -8.88 -0.22
N GLU A 125 -18.11 -8.42 -1.19
CA GLU A 125 -19.09 -7.34 -1.04
C GLU A 125 -18.60 -6.00 -0.47
N ASP A 126 -18.18 -5.08 -1.36
CA ASP A 126 -18.79 -3.73 -1.38
C ASP A 126 -18.65 -3.06 -2.76
N GLN A 127 -19.30 -3.65 -3.77
CA GLN A 127 -19.86 -2.88 -4.87
C GLN A 127 -21.38 -3.08 -4.88
N VAL A 128 -22.01 -2.75 -3.75
CA VAL A 128 -23.46 -2.53 -3.67
C VAL A 128 -23.72 -1.10 -3.24
N VAL A 129 -23.28 -0.15 -4.06
CA VAL A 129 -23.99 1.12 -4.17
C VAL A 129 -24.41 1.32 -5.63
N CYS A 130 -25.36 0.46 -6.03
CA CYS A 130 -26.47 0.93 -6.86
C CYS A 130 -27.14 2.11 -6.12
N SER A 131 -26.67 3.33 -6.34
CA SER A 131 -27.55 4.50 -6.25
C SER A 131 -28.16 4.73 -7.62
N ASN A 132 -29.08 3.82 -7.95
CA ASN A 132 -30.20 4.14 -8.79
C ASN A 132 -30.97 5.29 -8.09
N ASN A 133 -31.38 6.29 -8.88
CA ASN A 133 -32.20 7.46 -8.52
C ASN A 133 -31.54 8.62 -7.75
N PHE A 134 -31.23 9.69 -8.49
CA PHE A 134 -31.93 10.94 -8.21
C PHE A 134 -32.54 11.52 -9.50
N PHE A 135 -33.83 11.25 -9.61
CA PHE A 135 -34.82 11.88 -10.45
C PHE A 135 -34.70 13.40 -10.39
N ASN A 136 -34.47 14.06 -11.53
CA ASN A 136 -34.90 15.44 -11.75
C ASN A 136 -35.50 15.52 -13.15
N LEU A 137 -36.56 14.73 -13.33
CA LEU A 137 -37.68 15.11 -14.17
C LEU A 137 -38.60 15.92 -13.26
N ASP A 138 -38.57 17.24 -13.44
CA ASP A 138 -39.67 18.12 -13.05
C ASP A 138 -40.27 18.74 -14.32
N PRO A 139 -41.54 19.17 -14.28
CA PRO A 139 -42.53 18.78 -15.28
C PRO A 139 -42.98 19.97 -16.14
N SER A 140 -43.67 19.65 -17.23
CA SER A 140 -44.65 20.50 -17.94
C SER A 140 -44.15 21.79 -18.60
N TYR A 141 -44.01 21.73 -19.93
CA TYR A 141 -44.77 22.56 -20.87
C TYR A 141 -45.10 21.75 -22.12
#